data_AF-A0A2D1U7L6-F1
#
_entry.id   AF-A0A2D1U7L6-F1
#
_cell.length_a   1.000
_cell.length_b   1.000
_cell.length_c   1.000
_cell.angle_alpha   90.00
_cell.angle_beta   90.00
_cell.angle_gamma   90.00
#
_symmetry.space_group_name_H-M   'P 1'
#
loop_
_entity.id
_entity.type
_entity.pdbx_description
1 polymer ?
#
loop_
_entity_poly.entity_id
_entity_poly.type
_entity_poly.pdbx_seq_one_letter_code
_entity_poly.pdbx_strand_id
1 'polypeptide(L)'
;MMMLVNSSCGQSINSNNVAKAQTLVNQAGALMMSASAGEEEKVTLNKAVDLLKKSIELNDTVNVAAQSLIICYIRLKEPQKAIDICTQWLKKFPKDENARLQRGMLYYSSKEFTLADSDFDIIKAYLAKQNPTFSSNLAPAEINKIINLSFLNVVVGNQEHAIYLIDHLKTALPKNTIVDRAYLDMQKTTRDDVIRKFTGF
;
A
#
# COMPACT_ATOMS: atom_id res chain seq x y z
N MET A 1 21.21 -2.08 47.16
CA MET A 1 22.08 -1.46 46.14
C MET A 1 21.57 -1.90 44.79
N MET A 2 21.31 -0.92 43.89
CA MET A 2 20.84 -1.04 42.49
C MET A 2 19.47 -1.71 42.24
N MET A 3 18.65 -1.28 41.30
CA MET A 3 18.34 -0.01 40.64
C MET A 3 17.04 -0.30 39.88
N LEU A 4 16.06 0.59 39.93
CA LEU A 4 14.87 0.55 39.08
C LEU A 4 15.29 0.57 37.62
N VAL A 5 14.73 -0.34 36.80
CA VAL A 5 14.48 -0.02 35.39
C VAL A 5 13.01 -0.28 35.12
N ASN A 6 12.25 0.75 35.43
CA ASN A 6 10.91 0.96 34.93
C ASN A 6 11.06 1.44 33.49
N SER A 7 10.72 0.60 32.50
CA SER A 7 10.64 1.02 31.10
C SER A 7 9.33 0.55 30.46
N SER A 8 8.22 0.91 31.12
CA SER A 8 6.94 1.06 30.45
C SER A 8 6.97 2.31 29.56
N CYS A 9 7.64 2.24 28.41
CA CYS A 9 7.56 3.29 27.40
C CYS A 9 6.28 3.11 26.57
N GLY A 10 5.14 3.18 27.23
CA GLY A 10 3.87 3.54 26.60
C GLY A 10 3.68 5.02 26.85
N GLN A 11 4.24 5.89 26.02
CA GLN A 11 3.87 7.30 26.06
C GLN A 11 2.37 7.37 25.77
N SER A 12 1.58 7.82 26.76
CA SER A 12 0.18 8.15 26.55
C SER A 12 0.14 9.27 25.51
N ILE A 13 -0.23 8.95 24.28
CA ILE A 13 -0.33 9.94 23.20
C ILE A 13 -1.36 10.96 23.64
N ASN A 14 -0.92 12.19 23.88
CA ASN A 14 -1.80 13.29 24.27
C ASN A 14 -2.84 13.51 23.17
N SER A 15 -4.12 13.62 23.51
CA SER A 15 -5.21 13.85 22.54
C SER A 15 -4.97 15.11 21.69
N ASN A 16 -4.31 16.13 22.24
CA ASN A 16 -3.88 17.30 21.50
C ASN A 16 -2.82 16.99 20.43
N ASN A 17 -1.93 16.02 20.68
CA ASN A 17 -0.94 15.58 19.70
C ASN A 17 -1.59 14.75 18.59
N VAL A 18 -2.58 13.92 18.92
CA VAL A 18 -3.35 13.16 17.91
C VAL A 18 -4.05 14.13 16.94
N ALA A 19 -4.75 15.13 17.45
CA ALA A 19 -5.44 16.12 16.62
C ALA A 19 -4.46 16.93 15.76
N LYS A 20 -3.33 17.36 16.31
CA LYS A 20 -2.28 18.06 15.56
C LYS A 20 -1.66 17.17 14.48
N ALA A 21 -1.37 15.92 14.78
CA ALA A 21 -0.84 14.96 13.82
C ALA A 21 -1.80 14.79 12.62
N GLN A 22 -3.11 14.68 12.89
CA GLN A 22 -4.11 14.58 11.82
C GLN A 22 -4.20 15.86 10.98
N THR A 23 -4.13 17.04 11.59
CA THR A 23 -4.10 18.31 10.85
C THR A 23 -2.90 18.37 9.90
N LEU A 24 -1.72 17.93 10.34
CA LEU A 24 -0.53 17.87 9.48
C LEU A 24 -0.71 16.90 8.30
N VAL A 25 -1.34 15.74 8.53
CA VAL A 25 -1.68 14.80 7.45
C VAL A 25 -2.62 15.45 6.42
N ASN A 26 -3.65 16.17 6.89
CA ASN A 26 -4.59 16.83 6.00
C ASN A 26 -3.92 17.93 5.17
N GLN A 27 -3.05 18.73 5.78
CA GLN A 27 -2.26 19.75 5.09
C GLN A 27 -1.30 19.13 4.06
N ALA A 28 -0.62 18.04 4.43
CA ALA A 28 0.24 17.30 3.50
C ALA A 28 -0.56 16.75 2.32
N GLY A 29 -1.75 16.18 2.58
CA GLY A 29 -2.66 15.70 1.54
C GLY A 29 -3.05 16.80 0.55
N ALA A 30 -3.38 18.00 1.04
CA ALA A 30 -3.68 19.14 0.18
C ALA A 30 -2.49 19.52 -0.72
N LEU A 31 -1.27 19.55 -0.18
CA LEU A 31 -0.05 19.81 -0.95
C LEU A 31 0.20 18.71 -2.00
N MET A 32 0.00 17.44 -1.63
CA MET A 32 0.14 16.32 -2.57
C MET A 32 -0.87 16.43 -3.73
N MET A 33 -2.09 16.88 -3.46
CA MET A 33 -3.12 17.09 -4.49
C MET A 33 -2.82 18.31 -5.37
N SER A 34 -2.24 19.37 -4.82
CA SER A 34 -1.90 20.59 -5.57
C SER A 34 -0.57 20.52 -6.31
N ALA A 35 0.27 19.52 -6.04
CA ALA A 35 1.57 19.36 -6.67
C ALA A 35 1.44 19.10 -8.18
N SER A 36 1.69 20.14 -8.97
CA SER A 36 1.82 20.14 -10.44
C SER A 36 3.17 19.60 -10.86
N ALA A 37 3.26 18.98 -12.05
CA ALA A 37 4.48 18.33 -12.54
C ALA A 37 5.68 19.29 -12.66
N GLY A 38 6.90 18.74 -12.55
CA GLY A 38 8.16 19.48 -12.73
C GLY A 38 8.83 19.88 -11.42
N GLU A 39 9.61 20.96 -11.43
CA GLU A 39 10.40 21.37 -10.25
C GLU A 39 9.51 21.90 -9.11
N GLU A 40 8.38 22.51 -9.46
CA GLU A 40 7.35 22.90 -8.49
C GLU A 40 6.73 21.69 -7.78
N GLU A 41 6.68 20.53 -8.44
CA GLU A 41 6.23 19.27 -7.83
C GLU A 41 7.14 18.90 -6.67
N LYS A 42 8.45 18.88 -6.91
CA LYS A 42 9.44 18.46 -5.92
C LYS A 42 9.42 19.38 -4.71
N VAL A 43 9.35 20.69 -4.92
CA VAL A 43 9.27 21.66 -3.82
C VAL A 43 8.00 21.42 -2.99
N THR A 44 6.88 21.19 -3.65
CA THR A 44 5.58 20.96 -2.98
C THR A 44 5.56 19.63 -2.23
N LEU A 45 6.10 18.57 -2.82
CA LEU A 45 6.20 17.25 -2.22
C LEU A 45 7.17 17.22 -1.04
N ASN A 46 8.29 17.95 -1.10
CA ASN A 46 9.20 18.06 0.05
C ASN A 46 8.52 18.76 1.24
N LYS A 47 7.69 19.79 1.00
CA LYS A 47 6.86 20.39 2.06
C LYS A 47 5.87 19.38 2.66
N ALA A 48 5.25 18.55 1.83
CA ALA A 48 4.36 17.48 2.30
C ALA A 48 5.13 16.45 3.15
N VAL A 49 6.32 16.04 2.72
CA VAL A 49 7.23 15.15 3.46
C VAL A 49 7.52 15.70 4.86
N ASP A 50 7.85 16.98 4.98
CA ASP A 50 8.17 17.59 6.28
C ASP A 50 6.97 17.58 7.24
N LEU A 51 5.77 17.89 6.73
CA LEU A 51 4.54 17.81 7.52
C LEU A 51 4.23 16.38 7.98
N LEU A 52 4.44 15.40 7.10
CA LEU A 52 4.19 13.98 7.40
C LEU A 52 5.17 13.43 8.43
N LYS A 53 6.46 13.78 8.33
CA LYS A 53 7.46 13.42 9.34
C LYS A 53 7.09 13.99 10.71
N LYS A 54 6.72 15.27 10.77
CA LYS A 54 6.26 15.91 12.00
C LYS A 54 4.98 15.27 12.55
N SER A 55 4.08 14.82 11.67
CA SER A 55 2.89 14.07 12.08
C SER A 55 3.26 12.77 12.79
N ILE A 56 4.19 12.00 12.21
CA ILE A 56 4.68 10.74 12.77
C ILE A 56 5.43 10.97 14.10
N GLU A 57 6.16 12.06 14.24
CA GLU A 57 6.80 12.44 15.52
C GLU A 57 5.77 12.72 16.62
N LEU A 58 4.61 13.29 16.28
CA LEU A 58 3.53 13.59 17.23
C LEU A 58 2.66 12.36 17.54
N ASN A 59 2.46 11.50 16.55
CA ASN A 59 1.72 10.26 16.67
C ASN A 59 2.23 9.25 15.63
N ASP A 60 3.00 8.27 16.11
CA ASP A 60 3.66 7.29 15.28
C ASP A 60 2.77 6.10 14.89
N THR A 61 1.49 6.12 15.29
CA THR A 61 0.49 5.10 14.92
C THR A 61 -0.42 5.55 13.77
N VAL A 62 -0.18 6.73 13.19
CA VAL A 62 -0.98 7.26 12.07
C VAL A 62 -0.56 6.59 10.76
N ASN A 63 -1.25 5.50 10.40
CA ASN A 63 -1.00 4.74 9.17
C ASN A 63 -1.01 5.65 7.93
N VAL A 64 -2.00 6.55 7.85
CA VAL A 64 -2.14 7.49 6.73
C VAL A 64 -0.90 8.36 6.54
N ALA A 65 -0.21 8.76 7.62
CA ALA A 65 0.99 9.57 7.51
C ALA A 65 2.14 8.79 6.86
N ALA A 66 2.37 7.55 7.29
CA ALA A 66 3.38 6.67 6.72
C ALA A 66 3.08 6.36 5.24
N GLN A 67 1.83 6.06 4.91
CA GLN A 67 1.37 5.80 3.55
C GLN A 67 1.58 7.00 2.63
N SER A 68 1.17 8.19 3.07
CA SER A 68 1.39 9.43 2.30
C SER A 68 2.87 9.72 2.10
N LEU A 69 3.73 9.37 3.07
CA LEU A 69 5.17 9.57 2.98
C LEU A 69 5.82 8.64 1.95
N ILE A 70 5.39 7.37 1.90
CA ILE A 70 5.76 6.40 0.86
C ILE A 70 5.40 6.94 -0.53
N ILE A 71 4.17 7.45 -0.70
CA ILE A 71 3.70 8.04 -1.97
C ILE A 71 4.52 9.26 -2.37
N CYS A 72 4.84 10.16 -1.43
CA CYS A 72 5.68 11.32 -1.70
C CYS A 72 7.06 10.89 -2.19
N TYR A 73 7.70 9.93 -1.52
CA TYR A 73 9.02 9.44 -1.93
C TYR A 73 9.02 8.72 -3.27
N ILE A 74 7.95 7.98 -3.60
CA ILE A 74 7.76 7.39 -4.93
C ILE A 74 7.69 8.49 -6.00
N ARG A 75 6.87 9.52 -5.80
CA ARG A 75 6.73 10.65 -6.73
C ARG A 75 8.01 11.47 -6.87
N LEU A 76 8.75 11.64 -5.78
CA LEU A 76 10.07 12.30 -5.76
C LEU A 76 11.18 11.49 -6.42
N LYS A 77 10.88 10.27 -6.89
CA LYS A 77 11.85 9.34 -7.47
C LYS A 77 12.92 8.86 -6.46
N GLU A 78 12.53 8.71 -5.20
CA GLU A 78 13.37 8.29 -4.07
C GLU A 78 12.92 6.93 -3.47
N PRO A 79 12.96 5.83 -4.23
CA PRO A 79 12.37 4.55 -3.80
C PRO A 79 13.01 3.98 -2.54
N GLN A 80 14.31 4.22 -2.31
CA GLN A 80 14.98 3.76 -1.08
C GLN A 80 14.39 4.37 0.18
N LYS A 81 14.05 5.68 0.15
CA LYS A 81 13.42 6.33 1.30
C LYS A 81 12.02 5.77 1.55
N ALA A 82 11.27 5.44 0.48
CA ALA A 82 9.98 4.76 0.60
C ALA A 82 10.13 3.37 1.26
N ILE A 83 11.13 2.58 0.84
CA ILE A 83 11.47 1.28 1.45
C ILE A 83 11.82 1.44 2.94
N ASP A 84 12.57 2.46 3.31
CA ASP A 84 12.95 2.73 4.70
C ASP A 84 11.73 3.02 5.56
N ILE A 85 10.77 3.82 5.05
CA ILE A 85 9.50 4.08 5.75
C ILE A 85 8.69 2.80 5.91
N CYS A 86 8.53 1.99 4.86
CA CYS A 86 7.85 0.69 4.98
C CYS A 86 8.53 -0.19 6.03
N THR A 87 9.86 -0.24 6.03
CA THR A 87 10.63 -1.08 6.95
C THR A 87 10.46 -0.62 8.41
N GLN A 88 10.50 0.68 8.67
CA GLN A 88 10.26 1.22 10.00
C GLN A 88 8.82 0.98 10.46
N TRP A 89 7.84 1.13 9.57
CA TRP A 89 6.44 0.87 9.85
C TRP A 89 6.20 -0.61 10.19
N LEU A 90 6.72 -1.52 9.38
CA LEU A 90 6.57 -2.97 9.56
C LEU A 90 7.27 -3.50 10.82
N LYS A 91 8.28 -2.81 11.37
CA LYS A 91 8.83 -3.14 12.70
C LYS A 91 7.81 -2.97 13.82
N LYS A 92 6.92 -1.97 13.70
CA LYS A 92 5.86 -1.68 14.70
C LYS A 92 4.57 -2.44 14.39
N PHE A 93 4.22 -2.54 13.11
CA PHE A 93 2.99 -3.14 12.61
C PHE A 93 3.33 -4.30 11.66
N PRO A 94 3.88 -5.42 12.17
CA PRO A 94 4.40 -6.52 11.34
C PRO A 94 3.32 -7.30 10.59
N LYS A 95 2.04 -7.01 10.84
CA LYS A 95 0.89 -7.61 10.15
C LYS A 95 0.25 -6.67 9.14
N ASP A 96 0.79 -5.48 8.89
CA ASP A 96 0.25 -4.58 7.88
C ASP A 96 0.57 -5.11 6.47
N GLU A 97 -0.40 -5.77 5.85
CA GLU A 97 -0.23 -6.37 4.53
C GLU A 97 -0.04 -5.32 3.44
N ASN A 98 -0.64 -4.13 3.59
CA ASN A 98 -0.51 -3.07 2.61
C ASN A 98 0.92 -2.51 2.61
N ALA A 99 1.47 -2.16 3.76
CA ALA A 99 2.86 -1.69 3.86
C ALA A 99 3.87 -2.74 3.36
N ARG A 100 3.61 -4.03 3.62
CA ARG A 100 4.44 -5.13 3.14
C ARG A 100 4.37 -5.31 1.63
N LEU A 101 3.17 -5.28 1.06
CA LEU A 101 2.98 -5.34 -0.39
C LEU A 101 3.70 -4.18 -1.09
N GLN A 102 3.58 -2.96 -0.56
CA GLN A 102 4.26 -1.80 -1.11
C GLN A 102 5.78 -1.93 -1.06
N ARG A 103 6.34 -2.43 0.04
CA ARG A 103 7.77 -2.69 0.14
C ARG A 103 8.24 -3.76 -0.84
N GLY A 104 7.48 -4.86 -0.98
CA GLY A 104 7.77 -5.89 -1.98
C GLY A 104 7.77 -5.35 -3.40
N MET A 105 6.80 -4.51 -3.76
CA MET A 105 6.75 -3.84 -5.07
C MET A 105 7.93 -2.89 -5.29
N LEU A 106 8.32 -2.13 -4.26
CA LEU A 106 9.48 -1.24 -4.32
C LEU A 106 10.78 -2.02 -4.50
N TYR A 107 10.99 -3.10 -3.73
CA TYR A 107 12.14 -3.99 -3.91
C TYR A 107 12.17 -4.59 -5.32
N TYR A 108 11.01 -5.02 -5.84
CA TYR A 108 10.91 -5.56 -7.19
C TYR A 108 11.32 -4.53 -8.25
N SER A 109 10.79 -3.30 -8.18
CA SER A 109 11.19 -2.21 -9.09
C SER A 109 12.67 -1.83 -8.95
N SER A 110 13.25 -1.96 -7.75
CA SER A 110 14.68 -1.79 -7.49
C SER A 110 15.55 -2.99 -7.90
N LYS A 111 14.95 -4.05 -8.47
CA LYS A 111 15.61 -5.32 -8.83
C LYS A 111 16.19 -6.10 -7.64
N GLU A 112 15.73 -5.81 -6.43
CA GLU A 112 16.06 -6.53 -5.19
C GLU A 112 15.12 -7.74 -5.02
N PHE A 113 15.13 -8.65 -6.00
CA PHE A 113 14.12 -9.69 -6.15
C PHE A 113 14.01 -10.63 -4.94
N THR A 114 15.12 -11.00 -4.31
CA THR A 114 15.10 -11.87 -3.11
C THR A 114 14.34 -11.23 -1.95
N LEU A 115 14.49 -9.91 -1.75
CA LEU A 115 13.76 -9.19 -0.71
C LEU A 115 12.30 -9.00 -1.10
N ALA A 116 12.03 -8.74 -2.37
CA ALA A 116 10.67 -8.66 -2.91
C ALA A 116 9.91 -9.97 -2.70
N ASP A 117 10.50 -11.11 -3.07
CA ASP A 117 9.90 -12.43 -2.94
C ASP A 117 9.64 -12.79 -1.47
N SER A 118 10.54 -12.43 -0.55
CA SER A 118 10.30 -12.62 0.89
C SER A 118 9.06 -11.85 1.39
N ASP A 119 8.82 -10.64 0.90
CA ASP A 119 7.60 -9.89 1.27
C ASP A 119 6.36 -10.48 0.57
N PHE A 120 6.49 -10.83 -0.72
CA PHE A 120 5.39 -11.38 -1.52
C PHE A 120 4.92 -12.76 -1.03
N ASP A 121 5.81 -13.62 -0.55
CA ASP A 121 5.43 -14.92 0.01
C ASP A 121 4.48 -14.77 1.20
N ILE A 122 4.72 -13.75 2.03
CA ILE A 122 3.87 -13.50 3.19
C ILE A 122 2.52 -12.93 2.75
N ILE A 123 2.50 -12.06 1.74
CA ILE A 123 1.24 -11.59 1.13
C ILE A 123 0.49 -12.75 0.48
N LYS A 124 1.17 -13.64 -0.24
CA LYS A 124 0.56 -14.82 -0.85
C LYS A 124 -0.08 -15.72 0.21
N ALA A 125 0.57 -15.93 1.36
CA ALA A 125 0.01 -16.67 2.48
C ALA A 125 -1.20 -15.97 3.13
N TYR A 126 -1.23 -14.63 3.14
CA TYR A 126 -2.42 -13.86 3.55
C TYR A 126 -3.57 -14.01 2.54
N LEU A 127 -3.28 -13.90 1.25
CA LEU A 127 -4.27 -14.03 0.17
C LEU A 127 -4.87 -15.43 0.10
N ALA A 128 -4.10 -16.48 0.38
CA ALA A 128 -4.59 -17.85 0.43
C ALA A 128 -5.68 -18.10 1.49
N LYS A 129 -5.81 -17.20 2.48
CA LYS A 129 -6.89 -17.25 3.49
C LYS A 129 -8.16 -16.55 3.02
N GLN A 130 -8.09 -15.80 1.92
CA GLN A 130 -9.22 -15.12 1.32
C GLN A 130 -9.98 -16.11 0.42
N ASN A 131 -11.21 -16.44 0.80
CA ASN A 131 -12.07 -17.34 0.04
C ASN A 131 -13.33 -16.61 -0.41
N PRO A 132 -13.26 -15.81 -1.49
CA PRO A 132 -14.44 -15.14 -2.02
C PRO A 132 -15.41 -16.17 -2.61
N THR A 133 -16.71 -15.90 -2.45
CA THR A 133 -17.77 -16.66 -3.11
C THR A 133 -18.17 -16.00 -4.41
N PHE A 134 -18.56 -16.79 -5.41
CA PHE A 134 -19.02 -16.31 -6.69
C PHE A 134 -20.53 -16.54 -6.82
N SER A 135 -21.28 -15.48 -7.06
CA SER A 135 -22.72 -15.55 -7.28
C SER A 135 -23.17 -14.49 -8.28
N SER A 136 -24.36 -14.68 -8.86
CA SER A 136 -24.93 -13.76 -9.84
C SER A 136 -25.46 -12.45 -9.22
N ASN A 137 -25.49 -12.34 -7.89
CA ASN A 137 -26.05 -11.22 -7.14
C ASN A 137 -25.03 -10.48 -6.26
N LEU A 138 -23.73 -10.61 -6.54
CA LEU A 138 -22.68 -9.90 -5.81
C LEU A 138 -22.89 -8.38 -5.84
N ALA A 139 -22.72 -7.74 -4.69
CA ALA A 139 -22.72 -6.29 -4.58
C ALA A 139 -21.48 -5.69 -5.27
N PRO A 140 -21.53 -4.42 -5.74
CA PRO A 140 -20.39 -3.76 -6.37
C PRO A 140 -19.10 -3.79 -5.53
N ALA A 141 -19.20 -3.69 -4.20
CA ALA A 141 -18.05 -3.76 -3.31
C ALA A 141 -17.39 -5.16 -3.30
N GLU A 142 -18.18 -6.23 -3.38
CA GLU A 142 -17.68 -7.61 -3.44
C GLU A 142 -17.00 -7.89 -4.78
N ILE A 143 -17.59 -7.40 -5.87
CA ILE A 143 -17.00 -7.45 -7.22
C ILE A 143 -15.61 -6.79 -7.20
N ASN A 144 -15.53 -5.55 -6.70
CA ASN A 144 -14.27 -4.81 -6.62
C ASN A 144 -13.25 -5.52 -5.72
N LYS A 145 -13.69 -6.12 -4.61
CA LYS A 145 -12.80 -6.91 -3.74
C LYS A 145 -12.20 -8.10 -4.50
N ILE A 146 -13.00 -8.86 -5.24
CA ILE A 146 -12.51 -10.02 -6.00
C ILE A 146 -11.56 -9.59 -7.11
N ILE A 147 -11.88 -8.51 -7.84
CA ILE A 147 -10.99 -7.93 -8.86
C ILE A 147 -9.65 -7.54 -8.23
N ASN A 148 -9.68 -6.85 -7.08
CA ASN A 148 -8.46 -6.47 -6.38
C ASN A 148 -7.65 -7.69 -5.94
N LEU A 149 -8.28 -8.71 -5.36
CA LEU A 149 -7.61 -9.98 -5.02
C LEU A 149 -6.95 -10.61 -6.23
N SER A 150 -7.58 -10.52 -7.40
CA SER A 150 -7.04 -11.03 -8.65
C SER A 150 -5.75 -10.32 -9.06
N PHE A 151 -5.76 -8.99 -9.11
CA PHE A 151 -4.55 -8.20 -9.41
C PHE A 151 -3.45 -8.38 -8.36
N LEU A 152 -3.80 -8.50 -7.08
CA LEU A 152 -2.84 -8.79 -6.02
C LEU A 152 -2.16 -10.15 -6.22
N ASN A 153 -2.90 -11.17 -6.67
CA ASN A 153 -2.33 -12.47 -7.01
C ASN A 153 -1.34 -12.38 -8.19
N VAL A 154 -1.58 -11.51 -9.18
CA VAL A 154 -0.59 -11.22 -10.23
C VAL A 154 0.70 -10.61 -9.63
N VAL A 155 0.57 -9.62 -8.74
CA VAL A 155 1.72 -8.93 -8.12
C VAL A 155 2.62 -9.90 -7.33
N VAL A 156 2.03 -10.84 -6.60
CA VAL A 156 2.78 -11.84 -5.81
C VAL A 156 3.18 -13.08 -6.63
N GLY A 157 3.02 -13.06 -7.96
CA GLY A 157 3.41 -14.16 -8.85
C GLY A 157 2.51 -15.39 -8.77
N ASN A 158 1.30 -15.28 -8.22
CA ASN A 158 0.31 -16.36 -8.16
C ASN A 158 -0.66 -16.29 -9.35
N GLN A 159 -0.13 -16.41 -10.56
CA GLN A 159 -0.88 -16.21 -11.81
C GLN A 159 -2.09 -17.14 -11.94
N GLU A 160 -1.96 -18.40 -11.53
CA GLU A 160 -3.04 -19.39 -11.59
C GLU A 160 -4.25 -18.96 -10.77
N HIS A 161 -4.02 -18.50 -9.54
CA HIS A 161 -5.11 -18.05 -8.67
C HIS A 161 -5.72 -16.73 -9.15
N ALA A 162 -4.93 -15.84 -9.75
CA ALA A 162 -5.46 -14.63 -10.39
C ALA A 162 -6.44 -15.00 -11.52
N ILE A 163 -6.05 -15.91 -12.42
CA ILE A 163 -6.91 -16.38 -13.51
C ILE A 163 -8.16 -17.05 -12.96
N TYR A 164 -8.01 -17.93 -11.95
CA TYR A 164 -9.15 -18.56 -11.26
C TYR A 164 -10.17 -17.52 -10.78
N LEU A 165 -9.73 -16.47 -10.06
CA LEU A 165 -10.63 -15.46 -9.50
C LEU A 165 -11.40 -14.70 -10.58
N ILE A 166 -10.73 -14.26 -11.64
CA ILE A 166 -11.37 -13.45 -12.68
C ILE A 166 -12.29 -14.27 -13.60
N ASP A 167 -11.92 -15.51 -13.91
CA ASP A 167 -12.73 -16.42 -14.74
C ASP A 167 -14.04 -16.81 -14.03
N HIS A 168 -13.96 -17.14 -12.74
CA HIS A 168 -15.16 -17.48 -11.95
C HIS A 168 -16.05 -16.26 -11.75
N LEU A 169 -15.48 -15.07 -11.56
CA LEU A 169 -16.24 -13.83 -11.49
C LEU A 169 -16.94 -13.52 -12.83
N LYS A 170 -16.25 -13.67 -13.95
CA LYS A 170 -16.82 -13.49 -15.30
C LYS A 170 -17.92 -14.51 -15.60
N THR A 171 -17.76 -15.75 -15.15
CA THR A 171 -18.77 -16.80 -15.29
C THR A 171 -20.02 -16.49 -14.46
N ALA A 172 -19.86 -16.01 -13.23
CA ALA A 172 -20.98 -15.66 -12.36
C ALA A 172 -21.73 -14.39 -12.84
N LEU A 173 -21.02 -13.45 -13.48
CA LEU A 173 -21.53 -12.15 -13.89
C LEU A 173 -21.23 -11.84 -15.37
N PRO A 174 -21.74 -12.64 -16.33
CA PRO A 174 -21.29 -12.60 -17.72
C PRO A 174 -21.67 -11.33 -18.49
N LYS A 175 -22.61 -10.53 -17.98
CA LYS A 175 -23.08 -9.27 -18.57
C LYS A 175 -22.66 -8.03 -17.76
N ASN A 176 -21.85 -8.20 -16.72
CA ASN A 176 -21.45 -7.09 -15.86
C ASN A 176 -20.27 -6.33 -16.48
N THR A 177 -20.49 -5.06 -16.83
CA THR A 177 -19.49 -4.25 -17.55
C THR A 177 -18.20 -3.99 -16.78
N ILE A 178 -18.26 -3.96 -15.45
CA ILE A 178 -17.07 -3.80 -14.59
C ILE A 178 -16.22 -5.07 -14.65
N VAL A 179 -16.87 -6.24 -14.53
CA VAL A 179 -16.21 -7.54 -14.62
C VAL A 179 -15.62 -7.75 -16.00
N ASP A 180 -16.35 -7.40 -17.07
CA ASP A 180 -15.88 -7.54 -18.45
C ASP A 180 -14.62 -6.71 -18.70
N ARG A 181 -14.60 -5.47 -18.21
CA ARG A 181 -13.43 -4.59 -18.32
C ARG A 181 -12.24 -5.18 -17.56
N ALA A 182 -12.44 -5.60 -16.31
CA ALA A 182 -11.37 -6.17 -15.50
C ALA A 182 -10.80 -7.46 -16.11
N TYR A 183 -11.67 -8.33 -16.62
CA TYR A 183 -11.28 -9.56 -17.33
C TYR A 183 -10.41 -9.26 -18.55
N LEU A 184 -10.80 -8.30 -19.40
CA LEU A 184 -10.01 -7.90 -20.57
C LEU A 184 -8.69 -7.21 -20.19
N ASP A 185 -8.68 -6.41 -19.12
CA ASP A 185 -7.47 -5.76 -18.62
C ASP A 185 -6.47 -6.80 -18.10
N MET A 186 -6.95 -7.80 -17.38
CA MET A 186 -6.12 -8.89 -16.85
C MET A 186 -5.48 -9.77 -17.92
N GLN A 187 -6.14 -10.00 -19.05
CA GLN A 187 -5.56 -10.76 -20.16
C GLN A 187 -4.34 -10.08 -20.79
N LYS A 188 -4.21 -8.76 -20.60
CA LYS A 188 -3.16 -7.94 -21.23
C LYS A 188 -2.13 -7.42 -20.24
N THR A 189 -2.45 -7.46 -18.95
CA THR A 189 -1.63 -6.88 -17.89
C THR A 189 -0.57 -7.87 -17.42
N THR A 190 0.70 -7.48 -17.53
CA THR A 190 1.81 -8.22 -16.93
C THR A 190 2.01 -7.85 -15.46
N ARG A 191 2.73 -8.68 -14.71
CA ARG A 191 3.16 -8.36 -13.33
C ARG A 191 3.89 -7.01 -13.28
N ASP A 192 4.79 -6.79 -14.23
CA ASP A 192 5.54 -5.54 -14.34
C ASP A 192 4.64 -4.34 -14.60
N ASP A 193 3.58 -4.50 -15.40
CA ASP A 193 2.61 -3.42 -15.63
C ASP A 193 1.86 -3.04 -14.36
N VAL A 194 1.43 -4.02 -13.54
CA VAL A 194 0.75 -3.74 -12.26
C VAL A 194 1.69 -3.02 -11.31
N ILE A 195 2.92 -3.53 -11.15
CA ILE A 195 3.91 -2.95 -10.24
C ILE A 195 4.29 -1.54 -10.69
N ARG A 196 4.54 -1.32 -11.98
CA ARG A 196 4.88 -0.01 -12.55
C ARG A 196 3.75 1.01 -12.37
N LYS A 197 2.47 0.61 -12.47
CA LYS A 197 1.34 1.50 -12.18
C LYS A 197 1.38 2.02 -10.74
N PHE A 198 1.90 1.24 -9.80
CA PHE A 198 2.05 1.62 -8.39
C PHE A 198 3.34 2.40 -8.13
N THR A 199 4.49 1.89 -8.57
CA THR A 199 5.81 2.44 -8.23
C THR A 199 6.21 3.57 -9.18
N GLY A 200 5.70 3.62 -10.40
CA GLY A 200 6.10 4.59 -11.42
C GLY A 200 7.54 4.40 -11.93
N PHE A 201 8.14 3.22 -11.74
CA PHE A 201 9.44 2.80 -12.28
C PHE A 201 9.31 1.45 -12.98
#